data_AF-A0A9P5QV62-F1
#
_entry.id   AF-A0A9P5QV62-F1
#
_cell.length_a   1.000
_cell.length_b   1.000
_cell.length_c   1.000
_cell.angle_alpha   90.00
_cell.angle_beta   90.00
_cell.angle_gamma   90.00
#
_symmetry.space_group_name_H-M   'P 1'
#
loop_
_entity.id
_entity.type
_entity.pdbx_description
1 polymer ?
#
loop_
_entity_poly.entity_id
_entity_poly.type
_entity_poly.pdbx_seq_one_letter_code
_entity_poly.pdbx_strand_id
1 'polypeptide(L)'
;MTPDEEGLPSKTSSDDAIGSLPGDEASLGKESKGVFQSRYQQVLCCWDDFVFHRESVSEELKQEKCLEAFEQAVEQVKIISESTERAVSHSQGLIDHIKLMVCRKVVPDDPIYRDHLHSTFKSFEAKHKYYIPAVNQGLGMLKNGIESSITRNMNIIPRYWSISLKWDQLDEGFERVDMEFDNIEKLLDILDKSRTPYSPSYNSRSEILRPMHSSDQACMRHIAIYVIAILAIFSVAMAGPPLLPNGYYRIYKGAVRPASSHRFFTARPDNRTGSVRLEPRSTSRLQEWRLRNHGNGQISLEVRGKKKYLSEGRAGALPGAFVGVTEKRQRWNITRIAGGQYTRYVLAFPRQVFNKTLLVSESTDSPVPKYVAFQNEGHNTTQAWKFVRIH
;
A
#
# COMPACT_ATOMS: atom_id res chain seq x y z
N MET A 1 14.93 27.29 36.01
CA MET A 1 14.28 25.98 36.15
C MET A 1 15.16 24.96 35.47
N THR A 2 16.11 24.45 36.25
CA THR A 2 16.98 23.31 35.92
C THR A 2 16.26 22.03 36.30
N PRO A 3 16.28 20.97 35.49
CA PRO A 3 15.81 19.67 35.92
C PRO A 3 16.93 18.93 36.65
N ASP A 4 16.53 18.24 37.69
CA ASP A 4 17.35 17.56 38.68
C ASP A 4 18.10 16.35 38.10
N GLU A 5 19.39 16.26 38.42
CA GLU A 5 20.22 15.06 38.30
C GLU A 5 19.83 14.07 39.40
N GLU A 6 19.05 13.04 39.06
CA GLU A 6 18.85 11.88 39.93
C GLU A 6 19.96 10.84 39.74
N GLY A 7 20.91 10.86 40.69
CA GLY A 7 21.26 9.71 41.53
C GLY A 7 21.62 8.37 40.87
N LEU A 8 22.90 8.19 40.56
CA LEU A 8 23.52 6.87 40.38
C LEU A 8 23.80 6.23 41.77
N PRO A 9 23.32 5.02 42.08
CA PRO A 9 23.74 4.33 43.30
C PRO A 9 25.09 3.65 43.09
N SER A 10 26.07 4.14 43.83
CA SER A 10 27.40 3.55 44.01
C SER A 10 27.40 2.45 45.07
N LYS A 11 28.27 1.45 44.85
CA LYS A 11 28.89 0.49 45.80
C LYS A 11 28.07 -0.71 46.30
N THR A 12 28.58 -1.90 45.95
CA THR A 12 29.19 -2.93 46.83
C THR A 12 30.03 -3.84 45.91
N SER A 13 31.36 -3.92 45.98
CA SER A 13 32.23 -4.43 47.05
C SER A 13 31.74 -5.77 47.59
N SER A 14 32.14 -6.85 46.91
CA SER A 14 32.13 -8.20 47.47
C SER A 14 33.34 -8.96 46.94
N ASP A 15 34.39 -8.88 47.75
CA ASP A 15 35.22 -9.98 48.21
C ASP A 15 35.70 -11.04 47.21
N ASP A 16 37.00 -10.96 47.01
CA ASP A 16 37.91 -12.04 46.64
C ASP A 16 37.66 -13.31 47.46
N ALA A 17 36.90 -14.24 46.90
CA ALA A 17 36.94 -15.65 47.28
C ALA A 17 37.68 -16.41 46.18
N ILE A 18 39.01 -16.42 46.29
CA ILE A 18 39.90 -17.38 45.62
C ILE A 18 39.59 -18.76 46.22
N GLY A 19 38.51 -19.37 45.73
CA GLY A 19 38.12 -20.74 46.02
C GLY A 19 38.95 -21.68 45.16
N SER A 20 39.81 -22.46 45.82
CA SER A 20 40.63 -23.52 45.27
C SER A 20 39.93 -24.36 44.21
N LEU A 21 40.54 -24.42 43.02
CA LEU A 21 40.26 -25.41 41.98
C LEU A 21 40.48 -26.82 42.54
N PRO A 22 39.46 -27.70 42.60
CA PRO A 22 39.69 -29.12 42.72
C PRO A 22 40.19 -29.63 41.36
N GLY A 23 41.44 -30.10 41.36
CA GLY A 23 42.04 -30.79 40.22
C GLY A 23 41.44 -32.18 40.07
N ASP A 24 40.33 -32.27 39.34
CA ASP A 24 39.74 -33.53 38.86
C ASP A 24 39.76 -33.54 37.32
N GLU A 25 40.95 -33.73 36.74
CA GLU A 25 41.14 -33.87 35.28
C GLU A 25 40.69 -35.22 34.70
N ALA A 26 40.12 -36.13 35.50
CA ALA A 26 39.86 -37.52 35.07
C ALA A 26 38.37 -37.87 34.77
N SER A 27 37.43 -36.93 34.87
CA SER A 27 35.98 -37.19 34.69
C SER A 27 35.32 -36.46 33.51
N LEU A 28 36.09 -35.93 32.56
CA LEU A 28 35.59 -35.11 31.45
C LEU A 28 35.09 -35.89 30.20
N GLY A 29 35.09 -37.22 30.25
CA GLY A 29 34.93 -38.04 29.02
C GLY A 29 33.53 -38.57 28.69
N LYS A 30 32.51 -38.32 29.53
CA LYS A 30 31.16 -38.89 29.33
C LYS A 30 30.03 -37.93 29.69
N GLU A 31 30.20 -36.62 29.50
CA GLU A 31 29.02 -35.79 29.25
C GLU A 31 28.36 -36.38 27.99
N SER A 32 27.26 -37.11 28.23
CA SER A 32 26.68 -37.98 27.21
C SER A 32 26.32 -37.14 25.98
N LYS A 33 26.62 -37.66 24.80
CA LYS A 33 26.25 -37.08 23.51
C LYS A 33 24.78 -36.58 23.45
N GLY A 34 23.91 -37.16 24.28
CA GLY A 34 22.52 -36.73 24.48
C GLY A 34 22.34 -35.36 25.15
N VAL A 35 23.16 -34.99 26.14
CA VAL A 35 23.06 -33.66 26.80
C VAL A 35 23.41 -32.55 25.83
N PHE A 36 24.49 -32.72 25.04
CA PHE A 36 24.88 -31.77 24.01
C PHE A 36 23.80 -31.63 22.92
N GLN A 37 23.24 -32.76 22.46
CA GLN A 37 22.17 -32.75 21.48
C GLN A 37 20.91 -32.04 22.01
N SER A 38 20.56 -32.24 23.29
CA SER A 38 19.44 -31.55 23.94
C SER A 38 19.66 -30.04 24.01
N ARG A 39 20.83 -29.59 24.47
CA ARG A 39 21.19 -28.16 24.50
C ARG A 39 21.18 -27.53 23.11
N TYR A 40 21.71 -28.24 22.11
CA TYR A 40 21.68 -27.77 20.72
C TYR A 40 20.23 -27.59 20.22
N GLN A 41 19.34 -28.54 20.50
CA GLN A 41 17.92 -28.40 20.17
C GLN A 41 17.26 -27.23 20.90
N GLN A 42 17.59 -27.01 22.17
CA GLN A 42 17.10 -25.85 22.93
C GLN A 42 17.55 -24.52 22.30
N VAL A 43 18.82 -24.41 21.90
CA VAL A 43 19.33 -23.21 21.22
C VAL A 43 18.63 -22.98 19.88
N LEU A 44 18.36 -24.04 19.09
CA LEU A 44 17.60 -23.92 17.85
C LEU A 44 16.17 -23.42 18.11
N CYS A 45 15.49 -23.95 19.12
CA CYS A 45 14.15 -23.47 19.50
C CYS A 45 14.19 -21.99 19.91
N CYS A 46 15.12 -21.59 20.78
CA CYS A 46 15.27 -20.19 21.21
C CYS A 46 15.60 -19.26 20.02
N TRP A 47 16.43 -19.73 19.08
CA TRP A 47 16.75 -18.96 17.88
C TRP A 47 15.53 -18.73 17.00
N ASP A 48 14.70 -19.74 16.81
CA ASP A 48 13.50 -19.63 15.99
C ASP A 48 12.42 -18.74 16.66
N ASP A 49 12.28 -18.81 17.98
CA ASP A 49 11.45 -17.88 18.76
C ASP A 49 11.94 -16.44 18.61
N PHE A 50 13.25 -16.21 18.67
CA PHE A 50 13.85 -14.90 18.44
C PHE A 50 13.60 -14.39 17.01
N VAL A 51 13.78 -15.24 15.98
CA VAL A 51 13.47 -14.88 14.58
C VAL A 51 12.00 -14.52 14.43
N PHE A 52 11.10 -15.28 15.05
CA PHE A 52 9.67 -14.99 15.06
C PHE A 52 9.37 -13.65 15.73
N HIS A 53 9.94 -13.38 16.91
CA HIS A 53 9.74 -12.12 17.61
C HIS A 53 10.28 -10.93 16.81
N ARG A 54 11.47 -11.06 16.20
CA ARG A 54 12.03 -10.05 15.30
C ARG A 54 11.12 -9.79 14.09
N GLU A 55 10.56 -10.83 13.48
CA GLU A 55 9.57 -10.67 12.41
C GLU A 55 8.31 -9.95 12.90
N SER A 56 7.80 -10.31 14.08
CA SER A 56 6.64 -9.65 14.70
C SER A 56 6.88 -8.16 14.93
N VAL A 57 7.98 -7.80 15.60
CA VAL A 57 8.38 -6.41 15.84
C VAL A 57 8.60 -5.67 14.53
N SER A 58 9.17 -6.32 13.51
CA SER A 58 9.33 -5.70 12.19
C SER A 58 7.99 -5.43 11.51
N GLU A 59 6.98 -6.26 11.68
CA GLU A 59 5.62 -6.01 11.15
C GLU A 59 4.92 -4.90 11.95
N GLU A 60 5.05 -4.88 13.27
CA GLU A 60 4.54 -3.81 14.13
C GLU A 60 5.14 -2.45 13.76
N LEU A 61 6.46 -2.37 13.60
CA LEU A 61 7.14 -1.13 13.17
C LEU A 61 6.67 -0.65 11.79
N LYS A 62 6.35 -1.57 10.86
CA LYS A 62 5.79 -1.21 9.56
C LYS A 62 4.38 -0.64 9.71
N GLN A 63 3.57 -1.25 10.57
CA GLN A 63 2.22 -0.75 10.88
C GLN A 63 2.29 0.65 11.48
N GLU A 64 3.23 0.91 12.39
CA GLU A 64 3.45 2.25 12.95
C GLU A 64 3.85 3.27 11.87
N LYS A 65 4.81 2.94 11.00
CA LYS A 65 5.20 3.82 9.89
C LYS A 65 4.07 4.07 8.89
N CYS A 66 3.27 3.05 8.61
CA CYS A 66 2.06 3.16 7.80
C CYS A 66 1.06 4.13 8.45
N LEU A 67 0.86 4.00 9.77
CA LEU A 67 -0.02 4.87 10.53
C LEU A 67 0.45 6.33 10.50
N GLU A 68 1.75 6.58 10.67
CA GLU A 68 2.31 7.92 10.58
C GLU A 68 2.11 8.52 9.19
N ALA A 69 2.40 7.74 8.13
CA ALA A 69 2.17 8.19 6.77
C ALA A 69 0.67 8.44 6.48
N PHE A 70 -0.22 7.65 7.08
CA PHE A 70 -1.67 7.85 7.00
C PHE A 70 -2.10 9.15 7.66
N GLU A 71 -1.62 9.41 8.88
CA GLU A 71 -1.89 10.64 9.63
C GLU A 71 -1.44 11.88 8.86
N GLN A 72 -0.25 11.83 8.26
CA GLN A 72 0.25 12.90 7.39
C GLN A 72 -0.64 13.10 6.17
N ALA A 73 -1.04 12.03 5.47
CA ALA A 73 -1.90 12.13 4.30
C ALA A 73 -3.30 12.67 4.65
N VAL A 74 -3.86 12.26 5.79
CA VAL A 74 -5.11 12.81 6.33
C VAL A 74 -5.00 14.32 6.60
N GLU A 75 -3.92 14.76 7.24
CA GLU A 75 -3.72 16.18 7.52
C GLU A 75 -3.59 17.00 6.24
N GLN A 76 -2.91 16.47 5.22
CA GLN A 76 -2.83 17.15 3.92
C GLN A 76 -4.20 17.25 3.22
N VAL A 77 -4.96 16.16 3.18
CA VAL A 77 -6.32 16.17 2.63
C VAL A 77 -7.17 17.20 3.37
N LYS A 78 -7.07 17.26 4.69
CA LYS A 78 -7.78 18.24 5.52
C LYS A 78 -7.41 19.68 5.17
N ILE A 79 -6.12 20.01 5.07
CA ILE A 79 -5.65 21.36 4.69
C ILE A 79 -6.20 21.77 3.32
N ILE A 80 -6.18 20.84 2.36
CA ILE A 80 -6.69 21.08 1.00
C ILE A 80 -8.21 21.30 1.06
N SER A 81 -8.95 20.44 1.75
CA SER A 81 -10.41 20.57 1.93
C SER A 81 -10.79 21.88 2.62
N GLU A 82 -10.05 22.33 3.64
CA GLU A 82 -10.31 23.62 4.31
C GLU A 82 -9.97 24.84 3.43
N SER A 83 -8.90 24.75 2.61
CA SER A 83 -8.64 25.79 1.59
C SER A 83 -9.76 25.85 0.56
N THR A 84 -10.35 24.71 0.26
CA THR A 84 -11.38 24.54 -0.76
C THR A 84 -12.72 25.07 -0.26
N GLU A 85 -13.10 24.70 0.96
CA GLU A 85 -14.26 25.20 1.67
C GLU A 85 -14.28 26.73 1.70
N ARG A 86 -13.15 27.37 2.06
CA ARG A 86 -13.03 28.82 2.02
C ARG A 86 -13.25 29.42 0.63
N ALA A 87 -12.78 28.76 -0.42
CA ALA A 87 -12.96 29.22 -1.79
C ALA A 87 -14.43 29.09 -2.25
N VAL A 88 -15.10 28.00 -1.88
CA VAL A 88 -16.54 27.79 -2.13
C VAL A 88 -17.36 28.83 -1.39
N SER A 89 -17.12 29.03 -0.07
CA SER A 89 -17.85 30.01 0.73
C SER A 89 -17.64 31.44 0.24
N HIS A 90 -16.40 31.82 -0.13
CA HIS A 90 -16.10 33.14 -0.69
C HIS A 90 -16.85 33.36 -2.01
N SER A 91 -16.80 32.37 -2.90
CA SER A 91 -17.49 32.42 -4.19
C SER A 91 -18.99 32.58 -3.99
N GLN A 92 -19.61 31.71 -3.19
CA GLN A 92 -21.03 31.76 -2.87
C GLN A 92 -21.46 33.12 -2.30
N GLY A 93 -20.68 33.70 -1.40
CA GLY A 93 -20.96 35.04 -0.86
C GLY A 93 -21.00 36.14 -1.93
N LEU A 94 -20.12 36.07 -2.93
CA LEU A 94 -20.16 36.98 -4.08
C LEU A 94 -21.41 36.74 -4.95
N ILE A 95 -21.76 35.48 -5.20
CA ILE A 95 -22.99 35.11 -5.94
C ILE A 95 -24.22 35.71 -5.26
N ASP A 96 -24.35 35.48 -3.96
CA ASP A 96 -25.50 35.92 -3.17
C ASP A 96 -25.61 37.45 -3.13
N HIS A 97 -24.47 38.14 -3.03
CA HIS A 97 -24.42 39.60 -3.11
C HIS A 97 -24.94 40.12 -4.46
N ILE A 98 -24.49 39.54 -5.57
CA ILE A 98 -24.93 39.93 -6.92
C ILE A 98 -26.42 39.66 -7.11
N LYS A 99 -26.89 38.47 -6.73
CA LYS A 99 -28.33 38.14 -6.75
C LYS A 99 -29.14 39.15 -5.97
N LEU A 100 -28.69 39.54 -4.78
CA LEU A 100 -29.36 40.53 -3.94
C LEU A 100 -29.40 41.93 -4.59
N MET A 101 -28.31 42.37 -5.23
CA MET A 101 -28.28 43.63 -5.99
C MET A 101 -29.30 43.63 -7.13
N VAL A 102 -29.36 42.55 -7.91
CA VAL A 102 -30.33 42.39 -9.01
C VAL A 102 -31.76 42.43 -8.47
N CYS A 103 -32.05 41.64 -7.43
CA CYS A 103 -33.39 41.57 -6.83
C CYS A 103 -33.86 42.93 -6.30
N ARG A 104 -32.96 43.71 -5.70
CA ARG A 104 -33.27 45.05 -5.18
C ARG A 104 -33.22 46.14 -6.25
N LYS A 105 -32.83 45.81 -7.48
CA LYS A 105 -32.56 46.78 -8.56
C LYS A 105 -31.62 47.90 -8.13
N VAL A 106 -30.67 47.58 -7.25
CA VAL A 106 -29.65 48.53 -6.79
C VAL A 106 -28.51 48.45 -7.78
N VAL A 107 -28.32 49.52 -8.56
CA VAL A 107 -27.15 49.69 -9.42
C VAL A 107 -26.06 50.33 -8.56
N PRO A 108 -24.90 49.67 -8.37
CA PRO A 108 -23.80 50.28 -7.64
C PRO A 108 -23.33 51.56 -8.34
N ASP A 109 -23.04 52.61 -7.55
CA ASP A 109 -22.51 53.87 -8.08
C ASP A 109 -21.16 53.64 -8.79
N ASP A 110 -20.33 52.77 -8.21
CA ASP A 110 -19.08 52.31 -8.80
C ASP A 110 -19.31 51.15 -9.78
N PRO A 111 -18.54 51.05 -10.89
CA PRO A 111 -18.59 49.89 -11.76
C PRO A 111 -18.34 48.62 -10.95
N ILE A 112 -19.22 47.62 -11.08
CA ILE A 112 -18.96 46.28 -10.52
C ILE A 112 -17.61 45.85 -11.07
N TYR A 113 -16.65 45.56 -10.19
CA TYR A 113 -15.30 45.12 -10.55
C TYR A 113 -15.37 43.73 -11.19
N ARG A 114 -15.80 43.66 -12.47
CA ARG A 114 -15.86 42.44 -13.28
C ARG A 114 -14.49 41.74 -13.28
N ASP A 115 -13.40 42.51 -13.28
CA ASP A 115 -12.04 41.97 -13.18
C ASP A 115 -11.79 41.18 -11.89
N HIS A 116 -12.27 41.67 -10.74
CA HIS A 116 -12.13 40.97 -9.46
C HIS A 116 -12.96 39.68 -9.42
N LEU A 117 -14.17 39.74 -9.99
CA LEU A 117 -15.06 38.58 -10.12
C LEU A 117 -14.45 37.51 -11.03
N HIS A 118 -14.00 37.88 -12.23
CA HIS A 118 -13.33 36.96 -13.16
C HIS A 118 -12.04 36.37 -12.56
N SER A 119 -11.28 37.17 -11.82
CA SER A 119 -10.10 36.67 -11.12
C SER A 119 -10.45 35.64 -10.03
N THR A 120 -11.55 35.87 -9.30
CA THR A 120 -12.07 34.91 -8.32
C THR A 120 -12.54 33.63 -9.00
N PHE A 121 -13.26 33.75 -10.12
CA PHE A 121 -13.75 32.60 -10.89
C PHE A 121 -12.60 31.76 -11.43
N LYS A 122 -11.59 32.40 -12.02
CA LYS A 122 -10.40 31.69 -12.52
C LYS A 122 -9.65 30.96 -11.41
N SER A 123 -9.57 31.55 -10.21
CA SER A 123 -8.97 30.90 -9.04
C SER A 123 -9.79 29.70 -8.56
N PHE A 124 -11.12 29.85 -8.53
CA PHE A 124 -12.05 28.78 -8.20
C PHE A 124 -11.96 27.62 -9.21
N GLU A 125 -12.01 27.91 -10.51
CA GLU A 125 -11.91 26.92 -11.59
C GLU A 125 -10.57 26.16 -11.53
N ALA A 126 -9.46 26.87 -11.24
CA ALA A 126 -8.17 26.23 -11.04
C ALA A 126 -8.20 25.27 -9.83
N LYS A 127 -8.79 25.67 -8.71
CA LYS A 127 -8.96 24.80 -7.53
C LYS A 127 -9.84 23.60 -7.85
N HIS A 128 -10.99 23.81 -8.48
CA HIS A 128 -11.89 22.77 -8.94
C HIS A 128 -11.13 21.73 -9.78
N LYS A 129 -10.41 22.19 -10.80
CA LYS A 129 -9.64 21.36 -11.74
C LYS A 129 -8.51 20.55 -11.12
N TYR A 130 -7.77 21.12 -10.16
CA TYR A 130 -6.56 20.48 -9.63
C TYR A 130 -6.75 19.82 -8.26
N TYR A 131 -7.61 20.36 -7.40
CA TYR A 131 -7.77 19.85 -6.05
C TYR A 131 -8.71 18.67 -6.00
N ILE A 132 -9.78 18.63 -6.81
CA ILE A 132 -10.70 17.49 -6.80
C ILE A 132 -9.98 16.18 -7.13
N PRO A 133 -9.24 16.07 -8.25
CA PRO A 133 -8.54 14.82 -8.56
C PRO A 133 -7.51 14.44 -7.50
N ALA A 134 -6.83 15.44 -6.92
CA ALA A 134 -5.81 15.21 -5.91
C ALA A 134 -6.41 14.68 -4.59
N VAL A 135 -7.52 15.25 -4.12
CA VAL A 135 -8.20 14.78 -2.90
C VAL A 135 -8.84 13.42 -3.14
N ASN A 136 -9.52 13.21 -4.27
CA ASN A 136 -10.09 11.91 -4.64
C ASN A 136 -9.02 10.82 -4.71
N GLN A 137 -7.85 11.12 -5.28
CA GLN A 137 -6.72 10.20 -5.30
C GLN A 137 -6.20 9.94 -3.87
N GLY A 138 -6.04 10.98 -3.05
CA GLY A 138 -5.62 10.86 -1.65
C GLY A 138 -6.57 9.98 -0.84
N LEU A 139 -7.88 10.25 -0.89
CA LEU A 139 -8.92 9.45 -0.24
C LEU A 139 -8.93 8.00 -0.76
N GLY A 140 -8.80 7.79 -2.06
CA GLY A 140 -8.70 6.44 -2.64
C GLY A 140 -7.48 5.66 -2.12
N MET A 141 -6.33 6.32 -1.98
CA MET A 141 -5.13 5.71 -1.40
C MET A 141 -5.29 5.42 0.09
N LEU A 142 -5.91 6.32 0.86
CA LEU A 142 -6.25 6.09 2.27
C LEU A 142 -7.20 4.90 2.42
N LYS A 143 -8.24 4.81 1.59
CA LYS A 143 -9.18 3.69 1.57
C LYS A 143 -8.49 2.36 1.29
N ASN A 144 -7.70 2.30 0.21
CA ASN A 144 -6.92 1.11 -0.13
C ASN A 144 -5.94 0.76 0.99
N GLY A 145 -5.38 1.76 1.66
CA GLY A 145 -4.51 1.58 2.82
C GLY A 145 -5.24 0.94 4.00
N ILE A 146 -6.44 1.42 4.33
CA ILE A 146 -7.30 0.85 5.38
C ILE A 146 -7.74 -0.57 5.02
N GLU A 147 -8.06 -0.85 3.76
CA GLU A 147 -8.49 -2.18 3.32
C GLU A 147 -7.35 -3.20 3.27
N SER A 148 -6.14 -2.77 2.89
CA SER A 148 -4.96 -3.64 2.79
C SER A 148 -4.25 -3.85 4.12
N SER A 149 -4.27 -2.85 4.98
CA SER A 149 -3.77 -2.98 6.33
C SER A 149 -4.83 -3.69 7.16
N ILE A 150 -4.50 -4.83 7.77
CA ILE A 150 -5.30 -5.37 8.89
C ILE A 150 -5.05 -4.44 10.10
N THR A 151 -5.39 -3.16 9.96
CA THR A 151 -5.16 -2.16 11.00
C THR A 151 -6.02 -2.54 12.19
N ARG A 152 -5.35 -3.04 13.23
CA ARG A 152 -5.96 -3.22 14.56
C ARG A 152 -6.43 -1.90 15.15
N ASN A 153 -5.94 -0.76 14.63
CA ASN A 153 -6.31 0.56 15.08
C ASN A 153 -7.69 0.97 14.53
N MET A 154 -8.73 0.75 15.33
CA MET A 154 -10.11 1.05 14.97
C MET A 154 -10.42 2.56 14.85
N ASN A 155 -9.52 3.45 15.29
CA ASN A 155 -9.76 4.90 15.27
C ASN A 155 -9.54 5.54 13.88
N ILE A 156 -8.81 4.86 12.99
CA ILE A 156 -8.49 5.36 11.64
C ILE A 156 -9.74 5.40 10.76
N ILE A 157 -10.55 4.34 10.85
CA ILE A 157 -11.76 4.14 10.05
C ILE A 157 -12.76 5.28 10.22
N PRO A 158 -13.23 5.64 11.44
CA PRO A 158 -14.20 6.72 11.60
C PRO A 158 -13.64 8.08 11.15
N ARG A 159 -12.33 8.32 11.34
CA ARG A 159 -11.70 9.56 10.88
C ARG A 159 -11.67 9.66 9.35
N TYR A 160 -11.32 8.57 8.66
CA TYR A 160 -11.41 8.50 7.21
C TYR A 160 -12.83 8.81 6.71
N TRP A 161 -13.85 8.16 7.28
CA TRP A 161 -15.24 8.38 6.87
C TRP A 161 -15.70 9.82 7.12
N SER A 162 -15.29 10.42 8.24
CA SER A 162 -15.59 11.82 8.53
C SER A 162 -15.00 12.77 7.48
N ILE A 163 -13.77 12.53 7.04
CA ILE A 163 -13.12 13.35 6.00
C ILE A 163 -13.74 13.10 4.63
N SER A 164 -14.04 11.84 4.29
CA SER A 164 -14.70 11.48 3.04
C SER A 164 -16.07 12.15 2.94
N LEU A 165 -16.89 12.07 3.98
CA LEU A 165 -18.22 12.70 4.00
C LEU A 165 -18.12 14.22 3.88
N LYS A 166 -17.16 14.86 4.57
CA LYS A 166 -16.93 16.31 4.45
C LYS A 166 -16.51 16.67 3.03
N TRP A 167 -15.69 15.83 2.40
CA TRP A 167 -15.26 16.03 1.02
C TRP A 167 -16.41 15.91 0.03
N ASP A 168 -17.28 14.89 0.17
CA ASP A 168 -18.46 14.72 -0.69
C ASP A 168 -19.38 15.97 -0.64
N GLN A 169 -19.58 16.54 0.55
CA GLN A 169 -20.34 17.80 0.73
C GLN A 169 -19.66 19.00 0.04
N LEU A 170 -18.33 19.06 0.04
CA LEU A 170 -17.58 20.11 -0.62
C LEU A 170 -17.61 19.97 -2.14
N ASP A 171 -17.58 18.74 -2.65
CA ASP A 171 -17.69 18.42 -4.07
C ASP A 171 -19.06 18.86 -4.62
N GLU A 172 -20.15 18.53 -3.92
CA GLU A 172 -21.49 19.05 -4.24
C GLU A 172 -21.55 20.58 -4.17
N GLY A 173 -20.83 21.20 -3.22
CA GLY A 173 -20.70 22.65 -3.10
C GLY A 173 -20.00 23.29 -4.28
N PHE A 174 -18.95 22.64 -4.82
CA PHE A 174 -18.29 23.06 -6.05
C PHE A 174 -19.25 23.06 -7.23
N GLU A 175 -19.91 21.93 -7.48
CA GLU A 175 -20.83 21.79 -8.61
C GLU A 175 -21.94 22.84 -8.55
N ARG A 176 -22.45 23.13 -7.35
CA ARG A 176 -23.45 24.19 -7.15
C ARG A 176 -22.93 25.57 -7.52
N VAL A 177 -21.75 25.95 -7.02
CA VAL A 177 -21.15 27.26 -7.32
C VAL A 177 -20.82 27.38 -8.80
N ASP A 178 -20.33 26.30 -9.43
CA ASP A 178 -20.01 26.24 -10.86
C ASP A 178 -21.25 26.50 -11.73
N MET A 179 -22.38 25.85 -11.43
CA MET A 179 -23.66 26.11 -12.10
C MET A 179 -24.18 27.54 -11.89
N GLU A 180 -23.91 28.13 -10.72
CA GLU A 180 -24.37 29.49 -10.41
C GLU A 180 -23.52 30.56 -11.09
N PHE A 181 -22.23 30.29 -11.37
CA PHE A 181 -21.38 31.21 -12.13
C PHE A 181 -21.93 31.46 -13.54
N ASP A 182 -22.41 30.43 -14.23
CA ASP A 182 -23.07 30.59 -15.54
C ASP A 182 -24.33 31.49 -15.47
N ASN A 183 -25.01 31.51 -14.32
CA ASN A 183 -26.17 32.38 -14.12
C ASN A 183 -25.75 33.82 -13.79
N ILE A 184 -24.65 34.01 -13.06
CA ILE A 184 -24.16 35.35 -12.68
C ILE A 184 -23.79 36.18 -13.90
N GLU A 185 -23.16 35.60 -14.92
CA GLU A 185 -22.81 36.37 -16.12
C GLU A 185 -24.07 37.01 -16.75
N LYS A 186 -25.17 36.26 -16.81
CA LYS A 186 -26.47 36.76 -17.30
C LYS A 186 -27.04 37.84 -16.38
N LEU A 187 -26.88 37.69 -15.06
CA LEU A 187 -27.33 38.68 -14.07
C LEU A 187 -26.55 40.00 -14.16
N LEU A 188 -25.24 39.92 -14.36
CA LEU A 188 -24.38 41.09 -14.58
C LEU A 188 -24.78 41.84 -15.84
N ASP A 189 -25.11 41.13 -16.92
CA ASP A 189 -25.60 41.75 -18.16
C ASP A 189 -26.96 42.45 -17.98
N ILE A 190 -27.82 41.97 -17.08
CA ILE A 190 -29.09 42.65 -16.73
C ILE A 190 -28.81 43.94 -15.96
N LEU A 191 -27.86 43.91 -15.01
CA LEU A 191 -27.45 45.11 -14.25
C LEU A 191 -26.80 46.16 -15.16
N ASP A 192 -25.99 45.75 -16.14
CA ASP A 192 -25.37 46.69 -17.07
C ASP A 192 -26.39 47.34 -18.01
N LYS A 193 -27.42 46.59 -18.44
CA LYS A 193 -28.53 47.13 -19.26
C LYS A 193 -29.45 48.07 -18.48
N SER A 194 -29.56 47.89 -17.16
CA SER A 194 -30.40 48.75 -16.32
C SER A 194 -29.71 50.07 -15.94
N ARG A 195 -28.39 50.17 -16.16
CA ARG A 195 -27.64 51.41 -15.98
C ARG A 195 -28.10 52.42 -17.03
N THR A 196 -28.73 53.50 -16.58
CA THR A 196 -29.07 54.62 -17.47
C THR A 196 -27.77 55.19 -18.06
N PRO A 197 -27.76 55.66 -19.32
CA PRO A 197 -26.58 56.24 -19.95
C PRO A 197 -26.21 57.54 -19.23
N TYR A 198 -25.43 57.44 -18.16
CA TYR A 198 -24.93 58.57 -17.40
C TYR A 198 -23.70 59.14 -18.11
N SER A 199 -23.72 60.46 -18.32
CA SER A 199 -22.65 61.21 -18.96
C SER A 199 -21.35 61.10 -18.13
N PRO A 200 -20.20 60.75 -18.73
CA PRO A 200 -19.00 60.43 -17.99
C PRO A 200 -18.34 61.70 -17.44
N SER A 201 -18.51 61.97 -16.15
CA SER A 201 -17.61 62.86 -15.41
C SER A 201 -16.37 62.05 -15.01
N TYR A 202 -15.39 61.99 -15.91
CA TYR A 202 -14.08 61.40 -15.66
C TYR A 202 -13.37 62.15 -14.52
N ASN A 203 -13.31 61.54 -13.34
CA ASN A 203 -12.27 61.84 -12.37
C ASN A 203 -11.43 60.58 -12.17
N SER A 204 -10.38 60.51 -12.98
CA SER A 204 -9.35 59.47 -12.97
C SER A 204 -8.64 59.44 -11.62
N ARG A 205 -9.04 58.50 -10.75
CA ARG A 205 -8.23 58.06 -9.62
C ARG A 205 -7.92 56.58 -9.79
N SER A 206 -7.05 56.31 -10.76
CA SER A 206 -6.42 55.02 -10.98
C SER A 206 -5.38 54.77 -9.88
N GLU A 207 -5.82 54.36 -8.69
CA GLU A 207 -4.92 53.93 -7.62
C GLU A 207 -5.19 52.47 -7.24
N ILE A 208 -4.22 51.62 -7.62
CA ILE A 208 -3.81 50.40 -6.91
C ILE A 208 -4.76 49.18 -7.10
N LEU A 209 -5.00 48.76 -8.34
CA LEU A 209 -5.33 47.36 -8.62
C LEU A 209 -4.00 46.58 -8.72
N ARG A 210 -3.57 45.96 -7.61
CA ARG A 210 -2.40 45.06 -7.66
C ARG A 210 -2.81 43.80 -8.43
N PRO A 211 -2.10 43.42 -9.50
CA PRO A 211 -2.40 42.21 -10.24
C PRO A 211 -2.36 41.00 -9.30
N MET A 212 -3.41 40.18 -9.34
CA MET A 212 -3.50 38.98 -8.53
C MET A 212 -2.27 38.11 -8.83
N HIS A 213 -1.50 37.91 -7.77
CA HIS A 213 -0.08 37.65 -7.79
C HIS A 213 0.21 36.27 -8.43
N SER A 214 1.28 36.20 -9.23
CA SER A 214 1.97 34.94 -9.61
C SER A 214 2.23 33.97 -8.43
N SER A 215 2.07 34.45 -7.19
CA SER A 215 2.19 33.70 -5.94
C SER A 215 1.15 32.58 -5.80
N ASP A 216 -0.09 32.76 -6.25
CA ASP A 216 -1.13 31.74 -6.04
C ASP A 216 -0.92 30.52 -6.94
N GLN A 217 -0.49 30.75 -8.19
CA GLN A 217 -0.14 29.65 -9.09
C GLN A 217 1.10 28.89 -8.63
N ALA A 218 2.08 29.58 -8.05
CA ALA A 218 3.25 28.94 -7.44
C ALA A 218 2.85 28.11 -6.22
N CYS A 219 1.97 28.63 -5.36
CA CYS A 219 1.43 27.93 -4.20
C CYS A 219 0.70 26.64 -4.60
N MET A 220 -0.17 26.70 -5.62
CA MET A 220 -0.90 25.54 -6.14
C MET A 220 0.05 24.47 -6.70
N ARG A 221 1.12 24.86 -7.40
CA ARG A 221 2.14 23.91 -7.90
C ARG A 221 2.91 23.26 -6.76
N HIS A 222 3.28 24.01 -5.73
CA HIS A 222 3.94 23.46 -4.56
C HIS A 222 3.06 22.45 -3.83
N ILE A 223 1.78 22.78 -3.59
CA ILE A 223 0.83 21.87 -2.96
C ILE A 223 0.69 20.58 -3.76
N ALA A 224 0.52 20.67 -5.08
CA ALA A 224 0.45 19.48 -5.94
C ALA A 224 1.73 18.62 -5.87
N ILE A 225 2.92 19.23 -5.88
CA ILE A 225 4.19 18.52 -5.73
C ILE A 225 4.29 17.85 -4.36
N TYR A 226 3.89 18.53 -3.28
CA TYR A 226 3.88 17.97 -1.93
C TYR A 226 2.93 16.78 -1.81
N VAL A 227 1.73 16.88 -2.37
CA VAL A 227 0.77 15.76 -2.42
C VAL A 227 1.37 14.58 -3.17
N ILE A 228 1.93 14.79 -4.36
CA ILE A 228 2.56 13.71 -5.14
C ILE A 228 3.72 13.06 -4.37
N ALA A 229 4.56 13.86 -3.70
CA ALA A 229 5.66 13.36 -2.90
C ALA A 229 5.18 12.50 -1.72
N ILE A 230 4.14 12.96 -1.01
CA ILE A 230 3.56 12.23 0.13
C ILE A 230 2.88 10.95 -0.36
N LEU A 231 2.16 10.98 -1.47
CA LEU A 231 1.56 9.78 -2.07
C LEU A 231 2.64 8.78 -2.55
N ALA A 232 3.77 9.27 -3.06
CA ALA A 232 4.90 8.40 -3.42
C ALA A 232 5.53 7.75 -2.18
N ILE A 233 5.74 8.51 -1.10
CA ILE A 233 6.22 7.98 0.19
C ILE A 233 5.24 6.95 0.72
N PHE A 234 3.93 7.24 0.69
CA PHE A 234 2.88 6.33 1.12
C PHE A 234 2.89 5.05 0.27
N SER A 235 3.00 5.16 -1.05
CA SER A 235 3.08 4.00 -1.97
C SER A 235 4.30 3.13 -1.67
N VAL A 236 5.43 3.73 -1.32
CA VAL A 236 6.67 3.01 -0.95
C VAL A 236 6.54 2.38 0.44
N ALA A 237 5.96 3.08 1.41
CA ALA A 237 5.71 2.56 2.76
C ALA A 237 4.72 1.39 2.74
N MET A 238 3.70 1.47 1.89
CA MET A 238 2.69 0.43 1.69
C MET A 238 3.15 -0.71 0.80
N ALA A 239 4.14 -0.48 -0.05
CA ALA A 239 4.89 -1.55 -0.71
C ALA A 239 5.76 -2.25 0.33
N GLY A 240 5.12 -3.05 1.19
CA GLY A 240 5.79 -3.87 2.17
C GLY A 240 6.94 -4.65 1.52
N PRO A 241 8.00 -4.98 2.28
CA PRO A 241 9.14 -5.66 1.73
C PRO A 241 8.69 -6.92 0.99
N PRO A 242 9.35 -7.25 -0.13
CA PRO A 242 8.95 -8.35 -0.98
C PRO A 242 8.74 -9.62 -0.14
N LEU A 243 7.55 -10.22 -0.23
CA LEU A 243 7.16 -11.42 0.55
C LEU A 243 8.22 -12.53 0.52
N LEU A 244 8.93 -12.63 -0.61
CA LEU A 244 10.13 -13.43 -0.80
C LEU A 244 11.15 -12.58 -1.58
N PRO A 245 12.41 -12.49 -1.12
CA PRO A 245 13.45 -11.80 -1.86
C PRO A 245 13.80 -12.54 -3.17
N ASN A 246 14.43 -11.84 -4.10
CA ASN A 246 14.94 -12.47 -5.33
C ASN A 246 15.99 -13.53 -4.97
N GLY A 247 15.92 -14.71 -5.60
CA GLY A 247 16.85 -15.80 -5.28
C GLY A 247 16.47 -17.12 -5.92
N TYR A 248 17.21 -18.17 -5.58
CA TYR A 248 16.88 -19.54 -5.99
C TYR A 248 16.21 -20.30 -4.85
N TYR A 249 15.10 -20.96 -5.17
CA TYR A 249 14.26 -21.64 -4.20
C TYR A 249 13.93 -23.06 -4.64
N ARG A 250 13.73 -23.95 -3.66
CA ARG A 250 12.96 -25.18 -3.84
C ARG A 250 11.58 -24.99 -3.22
N ILE A 251 10.55 -25.45 -3.92
CA ILE A 251 9.15 -25.28 -3.54
C ILE A 251 8.59 -26.66 -3.21
N TYR A 252 7.99 -26.83 -2.04
CA TYR A 252 7.38 -28.10 -1.60
C TYR A 252 6.14 -27.87 -0.76
N LYS A 253 5.32 -28.90 -0.58
CA LYS A 253 4.10 -28.81 0.23
C LYS A 253 4.44 -28.72 1.73
N GLY A 254 3.94 -27.68 2.39
CA GLY A 254 4.15 -27.44 3.81
C GLY A 254 3.17 -28.19 4.71
N ALA A 255 3.33 -29.50 4.84
CA ALA A 255 2.68 -30.29 5.90
C ALA A 255 3.67 -30.61 7.03
N VAL A 256 3.16 -30.95 8.22
CA VAL A 256 3.91 -31.41 9.43
C VAL A 256 4.53 -32.81 9.21
N ARG A 257 4.97 -33.12 7.99
CA ARG A 257 5.62 -34.38 7.67
C ARG A 257 7.14 -34.22 7.79
N PRO A 258 7.85 -35.28 8.20
CA PRO A 258 9.32 -35.26 8.26
C PRO A 258 9.94 -34.92 6.90
N ALA A 259 11.06 -34.22 6.94
CA ALA A 259 11.73 -33.63 5.75
C ALA A 259 12.06 -34.64 4.64
N SER A 260 12.24 -35.92 4.98
CA SER A 260 12.52 -37.00 4.03
C SER A 260 11.35 -37.30 3.08
N SER A 261 10.12 -36.93 3.46
CA SER A 261 8.91 -37.19 2.68
C SER A 261 8.46 -36.02 1.81
N HIS A 262 9.19 -34.90 1.84
CA HIS A 262 8.81 -33.71 1.10
C HIS A 262 8.99 -33.94 -0.40
N ARG A 263 7.96 -33.55 -1.15
CA ARG A 263 7.97 -33.56 -2.61
C ARG A 263 8.07 -32.15 -3.14
N PHE A 264 8.97 -31.97 -4.09
CA PHE A 264 9.37 -30.68 -4.60
C PHE A 264 8.84 -30.48 -6.02
N PHE A 265 8.53 -29.22 -6.34
CA PHE A 265 8.21 -28.78 -7.69
C PHE A 265 9.37 -29.12 -8.62
N THR A 266 9.13 -30.06 -9.52
CA THR A 266 10.13 -30.51 -10.49
C THR A 266 9.61 -30.19 -11.88
N ALA A 267 10.31 -29.30 -12.57
CA ALA A 267 9.99 -28.97 -13.95
C ALA A 267 10.36 -30.13 -14.89
N ARG A 268 9.41 -30.57 -15.71
CA ARG A 268 9.63 -31.47 -16.84
C ARG A 268 9.39 -30.69 -18.13
N PRO A 269 10.37 -29.89 -18.59
CA PRO A 269 10.22 -29.12 -19.80
C PRO A 269 10.18 -30.06 -21.02
N ASP A 270 9.07 -30.06 -21.75
CA ASP A 270 8.98 -30.63 -23.10
C ASP A 270 9.05 -29.51 -24.15
N ASN A 271 8.99 -29.84 -25.45
CA ASN A 271 9.10 -28.85 -26.52
C ASN A 271 7.89 -27.89 -26.64
N ARG A 272 6.76 -28.13 -25.96
CA ARG A 272 5.55 -27.31 -26.10
C ARG A 272 5.16 -26.57 -24.82
N THR A 273 4.89 -27.28 -23.73
CA THR A 273 4.23 -26.70 -22.54
C THR A 273 4.77 -27.24 -21.22
N GLY A 274 5.54 -28.34 -21.26
CA GLY A 274 6.07 -29.04 -20.08
C GLY A 274 5.02 -29.37 -19.03
N SER A 275 5.48 -29.93 -17.91
CA SER A 275 4.63 -30.14 -16.74
C SER A 275 5.43 -29.91 -15.46
N VAL A 276 4.77 -29.46 -14.40
CA VAL A 276 5.35 -29.44 -13.06
C VAL A 276 4.85 -30.66 -12.28
N ARG A 277 5.80 -31.47 -11.84
CA ARG A 277 5.57 -32.67 -11.05
C ARG A 277 6.01 -32.49 -9.61
N LEU A 278 5.48 -33.32 -8.73
CA LEU A 278 5.89 -33.42 -7.32
C LEU A 278 6.76 -34.67 -7.15
N GLU A 279 8.06 -34.47 -7.04
CA GLU A 279 9.05 -35.55 -6.97
C GLU A 279 9.85 -35.46 -5.67
N PRO A 280 10.41 -36.56 -5.16
CA PRO A 280 11.31 -36.54 -4.01
C PRO A 280 12.50 -35.59 -4.23
N ARG A 281 13.13 -35.15 -3.13
CA ARG A 281 14.31 -34.28 -3.19
C ARG A 281 15.39 -34.87 -4.11
N SER A 282 15.86 -34.07 -5.04
CA SER A 282 16.93 -34.41 -5.97
C SER A 282 17.96 -33.27 -6.01
N THR A 283 19.18 -33.58 -6.44
CA THR A 283 20.21 -32.59 -6.77
C THR A 283 19.99 -31.96 -8.15
N SER A 284 18.95 -32.39 -8.87
CA SER A 284 18.61 -31.87 -10.20
C SER A 284 18.27 -30.38 -10.16
N ARG A 285 18.86 -29.62 -11.09
CA ARG A 285 18.55 -28.19 -11.31
C ARG A 285 17.08 -27.95 -11.70
N LEU A 286 16.35 -29.00 -12.12
CA LEU A 286 14.93 -28.92 -12.46
C LEU A 286 14.02 -28.71 -11.24
N GLN A 287 14.54 -28.86 -10.02
CA GLN A 287 13.84 -28.54 -8.77
C GLN A 287 14.15 -27.14 -8.23
N GLU A 288 15.02 -26.40 -8.92
CA GLU A 288 15.50 -25.10 -8.47
C GLU A 288 14.84 -24.01 -9.30
N TRP A 289 14.11 -23.13 -8.63
CA TRP A 289 13.31 -22.08 -9.23
C TRP A 289 13.91 -20.73 -8.86
N ARG A 290 14.33 -19.97 -9.86
CA ARG A 290 14.70 -18.57 -9.69
C ARG A 290 13.41 -17.76 -9.50
N LEU A 291 13.19 -17.31 -8.28
CA LEU A 291 12.13 -16.39 -7.93
C LEU A 291 12.56 -14.97 -8.23
N ARG A 292 11.73 -14.26 -9.00
CA ARG A 292 11.84 -12.81 -9.18
C ARG A 292 10.57 -12.15 -8.65
N ASN A 293 10.71 -11.31 -7.64
CA ASN A 293 9.68 -10.49 -7.06
C ASN A 293 9.46 -9.24 -7.92
N HIS A 294 8.19 -8.86 -8.13
CA HIS A 294 7.78 -7.69 -8.91
C HIS A 294 7.05 -6.64 -8.05
N GLY A 295 7.03 -6.79 -6.73
CA GLY A 295 6.20 -5.99 -5.83
C GLY A 295 4.75 -6.48 -5.77
N ASN A 296 3.95 -5.91 -4.86
CA ASN A 296 2.50 -6.14 -4.73
C ASN A 296 2.10 -7.62 -4.66
N GLY A 297 2.92 -8.46 -4.01
CA GLY A 297 2.67 -9.90 -3.94
C GLY A 297 2.76 -10.62 -5.28
N GLN A 298 3.42 -10.05 -6.30
CA GLN A 298 3.61 -10.71 -7.60
C GLN A 298 5.01 -11.29 -7.75
N ILE A 299 5.10 -12.55 -8.20
CA ILE A 299 6.36 -13.23 -8.47
C ILE A 299 6.37 -13.89 -9.85
N SER A 300 7.55 -14.13 -10.41
CA SER A 300 7.73 -15.08 -11.52
C SER A 300 8.75 -16.14 -11.11
N LEU A 301 8.48 -17.39 -11.49
CA LEU A 301 9.31 -18.54 -11.17
C LEU A 301 9.93 -19.09 -12.45
N GLU A 302 11.25 -19.01 -12.57
CA GLU A 302 12.02 -19.46 -13.74
C GLU A 302 12.82 -20.72 -13.38
N VAL A 303 12.82 -21.73 -14.24
CA VAL A 303 13.54 -23.00 -13.99
C VAL A 303 15.05 -22.76 -14.14
N ARG A 304 15.87 -23.17 -13.17
CA ARG A 304 17.32 -22.94 -13.23
C ARG A 304 17.96 -23.60 -14.46
N GLY A 305 18.65 -22.79 -15.26
CA GLY A 305 19.36 -23.24 -16.46
C GLY A 305 18.45 -23.50 -17.67
N LYS A 306 17.17 -23.13 -17.60
CA LYS A 306 16.21 -23.20 -18.71
C LYS A 306 15.50 -21.86 -18.83
N LYS A 307 15.33 -21.33 -20.04
CA LYS A 307 14.53 -20.11 -20.27
C LYS A 307 13.02 -20.44 -20.27
N LYS A 308 12.55 -21.10 -19.20
CA LYS A 308 11.15 -21.49 -19.02
C LYS A 308 10.65 -21.08 -17.64
N TYR A 309 9.40 -20.66 -17.60
CA TYR A 309 8.71 -20.11 -16.44
C TYR A 309 7.53 -20.97 -16.05
N LEU A 310 7.21 -21.00 -14.76
CA LEU A 310 5.94 -21.55 -14.29
C LEU A 310 4.78 -20.85 -14.99
N SER A 311 3.89 -21.61 -15.62
CA SER A 311 2.77 -21.08 -16.39
C SER A 311 1.59 -22.05 -16.42
N GLU A 312 0.54 -21.68 -17.15
CA GLU A 312 -0.47 -22.64 -17.57
C GLU A 312 0.13 -23.79 -18.40
N GLY A 313 -0.44 -24.99 -18.25
CA GLY A 313 -0.08 -26.17 -19.04
C GLY A 313 -0.81 -26.22 -20.38
N ARG A 314 -0.71 -27.35 -21.09
CA ARG A 314 -1.34 -27.56 -22.41
C ARG A 314 -2.86 -27.37 -22.39
N ALA A 315 -3.49 -27.73 -21.28
CA ALA A 315 -4.93 -27.62 -21.10
C ALA A 315 -5.39 -26.20 -20.69
N GLY A 316 -4.47 -25.22 -20.65
CA GLY A 316 -4.74 -23.88 -20.18
C GLY A 316 -4.90 -23.80 -18.65
N ALA A 317 -5.50 -22.72 -18.19
CA ALA A 317 -5.81 -22.47 -16.78
C ALA A 317 -7.27 -22.85 -16.48
N LEU A 318 -7.56 -24.15 -16.41
CA LEU A 318 -8.86 -24.67 -15.99
C LEU A 318 -8.72 -25.42 -14.65
N PRO A 319 -9.76 -25.47 -13.81
CA PRO A 319 -9.75 -26.33 -12.63
C PRO A 319 -9.41 -27.79 -12.99
N GLY A 320 -8.49 -28.40 -12.26
CA GLY A 320 -7.94 -29.74 -12.55
C GLY A 320 -6.82 -29.77 -13.58
N ALA A 321 -6.66 -28.73 -14.41
CA ALA A 321 -5.57 -28.68 -15.39
C ALA A 321 -4.20 -28.59 -14.69
N PHE A 322 -3.22 -29.31 -15.24
CA PHE A 322 -1.87 -29.31 -14.70
C PHE A 322 -1.13 -28.00 -14.96
N VAL A 323 -0.33 -27.60 -13.99
CA VAL A 323 0.58 -26.46 -14.11
C VAL A 323 1.76 -26.84 -15.00
N GLY A 324 2.08 -25.96 -15.95
CA GLY A 324 3.09 -26.17 -16.97
C GLY A 324 4.34 -25.33 -16.78
N VAL A 325 5.24 -25.43 -17.76
CA VAL A 325 6.39 -24.55 -17.93
C VAL A 325 6.51 -24.08 -19.38
N THR A 326 6.36 -22.79 -19.63
CA THR A 326 6.44 -22.19 -20.97
C THR A 326 7.56 -21.16 -21.06
N GLU A 327 7.90 -20.71 -22.26
CA GLU A 327 8.95 -19.69 -22.46
C GLU A 327 8.47 -18.28 -22.09
N LYS A 328 7.15 -18.07 -22.01
CA LYS A 328 6.56 -16.79 -21.67
C LYS A 328 6.59 -16.59 -20.15
N ARG A 329 7.21 -15.50 -19.71
CA ARG A 329 7.21 -15.11 -18.30
C ARG A 329 5.80 -14.82 -17.83
N GLN A 330 5.37 -15.49 -16.77
CA GLN A 330 4.09 -15.25 -16.11
C GLN A 330 4.31 -14.67 -14.71
N ARG A 331 3.50 -13.67 -14.36
CA ARG A 331 3.43 -13.11 -13.00
C ARG A 331 2.33 -13.85 -12.24
N TRP A 332 2.67 -14.40 -11.10
CA TRP A 332 1.80 -15.14 -10.20
C TRP A 332 1.57 -14.32 -8.95
N ASN A 333 0.36 -14.36 -8.40
CA ASN A 333 0.07 -13.76 -7.11
C ASN A 333 0.51 -14.74 -6.02
N ILE A 334 1.26 -14.27 -5.02
CA ILE A 334 1.69 -15.05 -3.87
C ILE A 334 1.18 -14.38 -2.59
N THR A 335 0.55 -15.18 -1.72
CA THR A 335 -0.03 -14.69 -0.46
C THR A 335 0.52 -15.51 0.70
N ARG A 336 1.02 -14.86 1.75
CA ARG A 336 1.47 -15.51 2.99
C ARG A 336 0.23 -15.93 3.81
N ILE A 337 0.13 -17.19 4.20
CA ILE A 337 -1.00 -17.73 5.01
C ILE A 337 -0.63 -17.89 6.48
N ALA A 338 0.65 -18.17 6.78
CA ALA A 338 1.14 -18.38 8.15
C ALA A 338 2.54 -17.81 8.31
N GLY A 339 2.92 -17.41 9.53
CA GLY A 339 4.26 -16.92 9.90
C GLY A 339 5.12 -17.95 10.66
N GLY A 340 6.40 -17.61 10.92
CA GLY A 340 7.36 -18.44 11.67
C GLY A 340 8.00 -19.59 10.86
N GLN A 341 8.46 -20.65 11.54
CA GLN A 341 9.04 -21.87 10.93
C GLN A 341 8.10 -22.57 9.91
N TYR A 342 6.81 -22.26 9.99
CA TYR A 342 5.76 -22.78 9.12
C TYR A 342 5.26 -21.75 8.12
N THR A 343 6.11 -20.76 7.78
CA THR A 343 5.76 -19.78 6.76
C THR A 343 5.40 -20.49 5.46
N ARG A 344 4.17 -20.23 5.03
CA ARG A 344 3.46 -20.99 4.00
C ARG A 344 2.78 -19.99 3.06
N TYR A 345 2.80 -20.29 1.77
CA TYR A 345 2.33 -19.39 0.75
C TYR A 345 1.33 -20.06 -0.19
N VAL A 346 0.28 -19.35 -0.56
CA VAL A 346 -0.57 -19.72 -1.71
C VAL A 346 0.04 -19.14 -2.96
N LEU A 347 0.05 -19.90 -4.05
CA LEU A 347 0.27 -19.37 -5.39
C LEU A 347 -1.07 -19.33 -6.12
N ALA A 348 -1.45 -18.16 -6.60
CA ALA A 348 -2.67 -17.92 -7.35
C ALA A 348 -2.34 -17.49 -8.79
N PHE A 349 -3.10 -18.04 -9.72
CA PHE A 349 -3.01 -17.70 -11.13
C PHE A 349 -3.46 -16.23 -11.33
N PRO A 350 -2.76 -15.44 -12.17
CA PRO A 350 -3.02 -14.00 -12.28
C PRO A 350 -4.37 -13.63 -12.92
N ARG A 351 -5.04 -14.57 -13.59
CA ARG A 351 -6.32 -14.32 -14.26
C ARG A 351 -7.42 -15.06 -13.53
N GLN A 352 -8.56 -14.41 -13.37
CA GLN A 352 -9.77 -15.09 -12.95
C GLN A 352 -10.34 -15.88 -14.12
N VAL A 353 -10.86 -17.07 -13.81
CA VAL A 353 -11.49 -17.96 -14.77
C VAL A 353 -12.88 -18.26 -14.23
N PHE A 354 -13.92 -17.89 -14.98
CA PHE A 354 -15.31 -17.92 -14.50
C PHE A 354 -15.53 -17.14 -13.19
N ASN A 355 -14.97 -15.92 -13.09
CA ASN A 355 -15.00 -15.06 -11.88
C ASN A 355 -14.44 -15.72 -10.62
N LYS A 356 -13.61 -16.76 -10.77
CA LYS A 356 -12.94 -17.43 -9.66
C LYS A 356 -11.43 -17.38 -9.82
N THR A 357 -10.73 -17.19 -8.70
CA THR A 357 -9.27 -17.30 -8.66
C THR A 357 -8.88 -18.76 -8.69
N LEU A 358 -7.90 -19.11 -9.52
CA LEU A 358 -7.33 -20.46 -9.54
C LEU A 358 -6.09 -20.52 -8.66
N LEU A 359 -6.06 -21.47 -7.73
CA LEU A 359 -4.94 -21.73 -6.83
C LEU A 359 -4.13 -22.92 -7.30
N VAL A 360 -2.82 -22.85 -7.09
CA VAL A 360 -1.89 -23.96 -7.36
C VAL A 360 -1.97 -24.95 -6.21
N SER A 361 -2.32 -26.20 -6.53
CA SER A 361 -2.62 -27.27 -5.57
C SER A 361 -2.07 -28.60 -6.09
N GLU A 362 -2.07 -29.63 -5.24
CA GLU A 362 -1.82 -31.01 -5.67
C GLU A 362 -3.03 -31.55 -6.46
N SER A 363 -2.76 -32.27 -7.55
CA SER A 363 -3.83 -32.98 -8.29
C SER A 363 -4.48 -34.04 -7.40
N THR A 364 -5.81 -34.11 -7.44
CA THR A 364 -6.64 -35.08 -6.71
C THR A 364 -6.81 -36.40 -7.46
N ASP A 365 -6.29 -36.51 -8.69
CA ASP A 365 -6.59 -37.63 -9.60
C ASP A 365 -5.84 -38.92 -9.23
N SER A 366 -5.01 -38.88 -8.18
CA SER A 366 -4.20 -40.01 -7.73
C SER A 366 -4.05 -39.98 -6.21
N PRO A 367 -4.07 -41.15 -5.53
CA PRO A 367 -3.85 -41.24 -4.07
C PRO A 367 -2.47 -40.71 -3.67
N VAL A 368 -1.54 -40.72 -4.61
CA VAL A 368 -0.20 -40.15 -4.47
C VAL A 368 -0.07 -39.07 -5.53
N PRO A 369 -0.27 -37.78 -5.19
CA PRO A 369 -0.26 -36.71 -6.17
C PRO A 369 1.11 -36.62 -6.83
N LYS A 370 1.13 -36.79 -8.15
CA LYS A 370 2.35 -36.69 -8.98
C LYS A 370 2.45 -35.34 -9.67
N TYR A 371 1.35 -34.60 -9.78
CA TYR A 371 1.24 -33.37 -10.55
C TYR A 371 0.75 -32.23 -9.68
N VAL A 372 1.18 -31.03 -10.07
CA VAL A 372 0.64 -29.77 -9.58
C VAL A 372 -0.47 -29.34 -10.53
N ALA A 373 -1.64 -28.98 -10.01
CA ALA A 373 -2.82 -28.62 -10.78
C ALA A 373 -3.45 -27.33 -10.26
N PHE A 374 -4.30 -26.72 -11.10
CA PHE A 374 -5.15 -25.61 -10.69
C PHE A 374 -6.38 -26.12 -9.94
N GLN A 375 -6.79 -25.42 -8.88
CA GLN A 375 -8.04 -25.66 -8.17
C GLN A 375 -8.78 -24.34 -7.96
N ASN A 376 -10.12 -24.40 -7.86
CA ASN A 376 -10.90 -23.23 -7.50
C ASN A 376 -10.61 -22.81 -6.06
N GLU A 377 -10.53 -21.50 -5.85
CA GLU A 377 -10.59 -20.90 -4.52
C GLU A 377 -11.83 -21.41 -3.76
N GLY A 378 -11.64 -21.82 -2.49
CA GLY A 378 -12.70 -22.38 -1.63
C GLY A 378 -12.68 -23.91 -1.48
N HIS A 379 -11.96 -24.66 -2.33
CA HIS A 379 -11.70 -26.07 -2.04
C HIS A 379 -10.65 -26.19 -0.93
N ASN A 380 -11.03 -26.86 0.17
CA ASN A 380 -10.24 -27.21 1.37
C ASN A 380 -8.79 -26.69 1.35
N THR A 381 -8.63 -25.42 1.74
CA THR A 381 -7.51 -24.49 1.51
C THR A 381 -6.21 -24.81 2.25
N THR A 382 -5.99 -26.07 2.67
CA THR A 382 -4.77 -26.48 3.39
C THR A 382 -3.53 -26.62 2.50
N GLN A 383 -3.65 -26.35 1.20
CA GLN A 383 -2.57 -26.55 0.24
C GLN A 383 -1.70 -25.29 0.12
N ALA A 384 -0.77 -25.18 1.07
CA ALA A 384 0.20 -24.10 1.09
C ALA A 384 1.62 -24.60 0.82
N TRP A 385 2.38 -23.79 0.11
CA TRP A 385 3.73 -24.10 -0.35
C TRP A 385 4.77 -23.44 0.54
N LYS A 386 5.85 -24.17 0.83
CA LYS A 386 7.05 -23.64 1.49
C LYS A 386 8.11 -23.34 0.43
N PHE A 387 8.79 -22.21 0.61
CA PHE A 387 9.89 -21.76 -0.23
C PHE A 387 11.19 -21.84 0.57
N VAL A 388 12.05 -22.80 0.24
CA VAL A 388 13.36 -22.93 0.87
C VAL A 388 14.42 -22.35 -0.05
N ARG A 389 15.09 -21.31 0.42
CA ARG A 389 16.17 -20.63 -0.29
C ARG A 389 17.38 -21.55 -0.41
N ILE A 390 18.01 -21.57 -1.58
CA ILE A 390 19.21 -22.38 -1.88
C ILE A 390 20.46 -21.50 -1.91
N HIS A 391 20.35 -20.30 -2.51
CA HIS A 391 21.42 -19.32 -2.70
C HIS A 391 20.88 -17.91 -2.44
#